data_AF-A0A091RXL9-F1
#
_entry.id   AF-A0A091RXL9-F1
#
_cell.length_a   1.000
_cell.length_b   1.000
_cell.length_c   1.000
_cell.angle_alpha   90.00
_cell.angle_beta   90.00
_cell.angle_gamma   90.00
#
_symmetry.space_group_name_H-M   'P 1'
#
loop_
_entity.id
_entity.type
_entity.pdbx_description
1 polymer ?
#
loop_
_entity_poly.entity_id
_entity_poly.type
_entity_poly.pdbx_seq_one_letter_code
_entity_poly.pdbx_strand_id
1 'polypeptide(L)'
;MDDFENNTTVFSALRSLNNFISLEGVSGPATPGSSRSALQIQYQQRVQMEEQAGQIHSKSQLLQVEREKMQMELSHKRARIELEKAANTNARNYEREADRNRELLTRIKQYQERETDAENKLKEQMEMNKCYKKSMETMSKKLQEKESKLAEANETITVLKGKISELQWSKMNQEMQMTSQDSQKQELMEQLDVQHKKWQEACQQIQMLQANQSHLAEYEQKIKDLEQKLFFLEHDALIVKNMKTELARLPKMERELRQLKEENAYFREMKENNGLLKEEVEGLQRKLERYEKVQAQLVTVELENEKLLGKLKSWEKVDQSTGLNIRTPDDLSRQIVALQQRELVLKEQNSSI
;
A
#
# COMPACT_ATOMS: atom_id res chain seq x y z
N MET A 1 122.75 6.96 -57.39
CA MET A 1 123.68 7.34 -56.32
C MET A 1 124.75 6.26 -56.26
N ASP A 2 125.41 5.98 -57.39
CA ASP A 2 126.50 6.77 -58.03
C ASP A 2 127.77 6.62 -57.20
N ASP A 3 128.98 6.38 -57.71
CA ASP A 3 129.53 5.93 -58.99
C ASP A 3 131.07 6.00 -58.78
N PHE A 4 131.83 5.43 -59.72
CA PHE A 4 133.27 5.56 -59.96
C PHE A 4 134.21 4.71 -59.09
N GLU A 5 134.83 3.62 -59.56
CA GLU A 5 135.63 3.40 -60.79
C GLU A 5 136.98 4.13 -60.78
N ASN A 6 138.08 3.37 -60.69
CA ASN A 6 139.38 3.54 -61.36
C ASN A 6 140.46 2.69 -60.64
N ASN A 7 140.85 1.54 -61.19
CA ASN A 7 141.80 1.34 -62.30
C ASN A 7 143.29 1.35 -61.87
N THR A 8 143.90 0.17 -61.99
CA THR A 8 145.05 -0.03 -62.88
C THR A 8 146.36 0.70 -62.56
N THR A 9 147.17 0.11 -61.68
CA THR A 9 148.64 0.22 -61.60
C THR A 9 149.03 -0.70 -60.44
N VAL A 10 149.61 -1.88 -60.61
CA VAL A 10 151.07 -2.13 -60.54
C VAL A 10 151.36 -3.53 -61.17
N PHE A 11 150.65 -3.90 -62.24
CA PHE A 11 151.10 -4.93 -63.19
C PHE A 11 152.23 -4.41 -64.12
N SER A 12 152.91 -3.30 -63.77
CA SER A 12 153.86 -2.56 -64.62
C SER A 12 155.31 -2.52 -64.13
N ALA A 13 155.71 -3.26 -63.10
CA ALA A 13 157.10 -3.30 -62.63
C ALA A 13 157.84 -4.65 -62.83
N LEU A 14 157.31 -5.52 -63.69
CA LEU A 14 157.97 -6.77 -64.13
C LEU A 14 158.38 -6.75 -65.62
N ARG A 15 158.52 -5.56 -66.23
CA ARG A 15 158.86 -5.43 -67.66
C ARG A 15 159.78 -4.25 -67.99
N SER A 16 160.72 -3.96 -67.10
CA SER A 16 161.88 -3.10 -67.38
C SER A 16 163.15 -3.97 -67.36
N LEU A 17 163.34 -4.72 -68.44
CA LEU A 17 164.50 -4.64 -69.32
C LEU A 17 165.85 -4.74 -68.58
N ASN A 18 166.51 -5.89 -68.54
CA ASN A 18 166.92 -6.68 -69.71
C ASN A 18 167.61 -5.81 -70.79
N ASN A 19 168.44 -4.85 -70.37
CA ASN A 19 169.38 -4.09 -71.21
C ASN A 19 170.57 -3.52 -70.41
N PHE A 20 171.28 -4.39 -69.67
CA PHE A 20 172.74 -4.23 -69.48
C PHE A 20 173.38 -5.62 -69.64
N ILE A 21 173.19 -6.12 -70.86
CA ILE A 21 173.95 -7.22 -71.45
C ILE A 21 175.32 -6.65 -71.82
N SER A 22 176.35 -7.49 -71.68
CA SER A 22 177.65 -7.42 -72.36
C SER A 22 178.68 -6.43 -71.78
N LEU A 23 179.95 -6.79 -71.60
CA LEU A 23 180.67 -7.95 -72.09
C LEU A 23 181.97 -8.11 -71.28
N GLU A 24 182.37 -9.37 -71.10
CA GLU A 24 183.73 -9.90 -71.19
C GLU A 24 184.89 -9.02 -70.71
N GLY A 25 185.64 -9.52 -69.75
CA GLY A 25 186.86 -10.23 -70.14
C GLY A 25 188.04 -9.35 -69.73
N VAL A 26 189.23 -9.81 -69.43
CA VAL A 26 189.96 -11.01 -69.83
C VAL A 26 191.20 -11.02 -68.92
N SER A 27 191.59 -12.22 -68.49
CA SER A 27 192.96 -12.73 -68.31
C SER A 27 194.04 -11.92 -67.56
N GLY A 28 194.79 -12.66 -66.74
CA GLY A 28 196.13 -12.26 -66.28
C GLY A 28 197.10 -11.94 -67.44
N PRO A 29 198.29 -11.39 -67.14
CA PRO A 29 199.33 -12.22 -66.54
C PRO A 29 200.21 -11.52 -65.49
N ALA A 30 201.15 -12.33 -65.01
CA ALA A 30 202.16 -12.13 -64.00
C ALA A 30 203.24 -11.04 -64.27
N THR A 31 203.85 -10.60 -63.16
CA THR A 31 205.28 -10.21 -62.95
C THR A 31 205.87 -8.90 -63.53
N PRO A 32 206.97 -8.36 -62.95
CA PRO A 32 207.44 -8.44 -61.55
C PRO A 32 207.88 -7.09 -60.95
N GLY A 33 207.94 -7.03 -59.62
CA GLY A 33 208.74 -6.02 -58.93
C GLY A 33 208.43 -5.91 -57.45
N SER A 34 209.15 -6.70 -56.62
CA SER A 34 209.53 -6.43 -55.22
C SER A 34 208.47 -5.74 -54.33
N SER A 35 207.91 -6.29 -53.27
CA SER A 35 208.40 -7.27 -52.30
C SER A 35 207.29 -7.47 -51.26
N ARG A 36 207.35 -8.58 -50.55
CA ARG A 36 206.49 -9.21 -49.52
C ARG A 36 205.76 -8.34 -48.46
N SER A 37 205.79 -7.00 -48.50
CA SER A 37 205.09 -6.08 -47.58
C SER A 37 203.72 -5.58 -48.08
N ALA A 38 203.47 -5.56 -49.39
CA ALA A 38 202.24 -4.99 -49.97
C ALA A 38 200.98 -5.84 -49.70
N LEU A 39 201.10 -7.17 -49.62
CA LEU A 39 199.96 -8.08 -49.42
C LEU A 39 199.34 -7.95 -48.03
N GLN A 40 200.16 -7.70 -47.01
CA GLN A 40 199.70 -7.52 -45.62
C GLN A 40 199.00 -6.18 -45.45
N ILE A 41 199.50 -5.12 -46.10
CA ILE A 41 198.85 -3.82 -46.15
C ILE A 41 197.50 -3.94 -46.88
N GLN A 42 197.44 -4.66 -48.00
CA GLN A 42 196.20 -4.86 -48.76
C GLN A 42 195.13 -5.67 -47.98
N TYR A 43 195.53 -6.66 -47.18
CA TYR A 43 194.60 -7.41 -46.32
C TYR A 43 194.07 -6.54 -45.18
N GLN A 44 194.93 -5.79 -44.48
CA GLN A 44 194.50 -4.81 -43.48
C GLN A 44 193.58 -3.75 -44.08
N GLN A 45 193.86 -3.29 -45.29
CA GLN A 45 193.04 -2.33 -46.00
C GLN A 45 191.68 -2.93 -46.39
N ARG A 46 191.63 -4.20 -46.83
CA ARG A 46 190.37 -4.91 -47.07
C ARG A 46 189.54 -5.10 -45.80
N VAL A 47 190.16 -5.54 -44.70
CA VAL A 47 189.48 -5.71 -43.41
C VAL A 47 188.96 -4.37 -42.90
N GLN A 48 189.75 -3.29 -43.01
CA GLN A 48 189.28 -1.94 -42.69
C GLN A 48 188.12 -1.48 -43.58
N MET A 49 188.16 -1.76 -44.88
CA MET A 49 187.07 -1.42 -45.80
C MET A 49 185.81 -2.26 -45.53
N GLU A 50 185.96 -3.52 -45.12
CA GLU A 50 184.86 -4.40 -44.75
C GLU A 50 184.26 -4.03 -43.39
N GLU A 51 185.08 -3.65 -42.41
CA GLU A 51 184.65 -3.06 -41.14
C GLU A 51 183.94 -1.72 -41.36
N GLN A 52 184.46 -0.87 -42.26
CA GLN A 52 183.80 0.38 -42.65
C GLN A 52 182.48 0.12 -43.37
N ALA A 53 182.44 -0.86 -44.28
CA ALA A 53 181.20 -1.28 -44.92
C ALA A 53 180.21 -1.83 -43.90
N GLY A 54 180.64 -2.69 -42.97
CA GLY A 54 179.81 -3.20 -41.87
C GLY A 54 179.31 -2.10 -40.93
N GLN A 55 180.13 -1.10 -40.64
CA GLN A 55 179.74 0.11 -39.91
C GLN A 55 178.71 0.94 -40.69
N ILE A 56 178.84 1.08 -42.00
CA ILE A 56 177.85 1.78 -42.83
C ILE A 56 176.54 0.99 -42.91
N HIS A 57 176.61 -0.33 -43.10
CA HIS A 57 175.43 -1.20 -43.16
C HIS A 57 174.68 -1.23 -41.83
N SER A 58 175.38 -1.38 -40.70
CA SER A 58 174.79 -1.31 -39.36
C SER A 58 174.19 0.06 -39.06
N LYS A 59 174.88 1.16 -39.41
CA LYS A 59 174.31 2.53 -39.29
C LYS A 59 173.09 2.71 -40.17
N SER A 60 173.09 2.18 -41.40
CA SER A 60 171.94 2.23 -42.31
C SER A 60 170.76 1.40 -41.80
N GLN A 61 171.02 0.20 -41.28
CA GLN A 61 170.02 -0.67 -40.68
C GLN A 61 169.43 -0.04 -39.42
N LEU A 62 170.26 0.59 -38.58
CA LEU A 62 169.82 1.35 -37.41
C LEU A 62 168.91 2.52 -37.83
N LEU A 63 169.31 3.31 -38.83
CA LEU A 63 168.48 4.41 -39.36
C LEU A 63 167.16 3.91 -39.97
N GLN A 64 167.15 2.75 -40.62
CA GLN A 64 165.93 2.15 -41.15
C GLN A 64 164.99 1.72 -40.01
N VAL A 65 165.52 1.02 -39.01
CA VAL A 65 164.75 0.60 -37.83
C VAL A 65 164.24 1.81 -37.05
N GLU A 66 165.02 2.88 -36.93
CA GLU A 66 164.56 4.14 -36.32
C GLU A 66 163.42 4.79 -37.10
N ARG A 67 163.48 4.78 -38.44
CA ARG A 67 162.39 5.28 -39.30
C ARG A 67 161.13 4.43 -39.16
N GLU A 68 161.26 3.09 -39.18
CA GLU A 68 160.15 2.16 -39.00
C GLU A 68 159.52 2.29 -37.61
N LYS A 69 160.34 2.41 -36.56
CA LYS A 69 159.89 2.69 -35.19
C LYS A 69 159.12 4.01 -35.13
N MET A 70 159.66 5.09 -35.70
CA MET A 70 158.97 6.38 -35.75
C MET A 70 157.65 6.30 -36.50
N GLN A 71 157.60 5.58 -37.63
CA GLN A 71 156.39 5.37 -38.42
C GLN A 71 155.34 4.54 -37.65
N MET A 72 155.77 3.48 -36.96
CA MET A 72 154.91 2.65 -36.14
C MET A 72 154.38 3.42 -34.93
N GLU A 73 155.21 4.23 -34.26
CA GLU A 73 154.78 5.09 -33.16
C GLU A 73 153.74 6.12 -33.62
N LEU A 74 153.93 6.74 -34.79
CA LEU A 74 152.94 7.65 -35.38
C LEU A 74 151.64 6.91 -35.77
N SER A 75 151.75 5.70 -36.32
CA SER A 75 150.59 4.85 -36.64
C SER A 75 149.80 4.47 -35.39
N HIS A 76 150.48 4.01 -34.33
CA HIS A 76 149.86 3.68 -33.05
C HIS A 76 149.21 4.90 -32.39
N LYS A 77 149.86 6.07 -32.44
CA LYS A 77 149.26 7.34 -31.99
C LYS A 77 147.99 7.67 -32.78
N ARG A 78 147.99 7.51 -34.11
CA ARG A 78 146.80 7.70 -34.96
C ARG A 78 145.69 6.72 -34.62
N ALA A 79 145.98 5.43 -34.54
CA ALA A 79 145.01 4.40 -34.18
C ALA A 79 144.40 4.65 -32.79
N ARG A 80 145.20 5.07 -31.81
CA ARG A 80 144.71 5.44 -30.48
C ARG A 80 143.77 6.64 -30.54
N ILE A 81 144.12 7.69 -31.28
CA ILE A 81 143.27 8.87 -31.45
C ILE A 81 141.97 8.49 -32.16
N GLU A 82 142.02 7.64 -33.18
CA GLU A 82 140.84 7.17 -33.91
C GLU A 82 139.93 6.31 -33.03
N LEU A 83 140.49 5.39 -32.23
CA LEU A 83 139.74 4.61 -31.25
C LEU A 83 139.09 5.50 -30.18
N GLU A 84 139.81 6.48 -29.66
CA GLU A 84 139.28 7.44 -28.68
C GLU A 84 138.17 8.31 -29.28
N LYS A 85 138.33 8.77 -30.53
CA LYS A 85 137.27 9.47 -31.27
C LYS A 85 136.04 8.59 -31.49
N ALA A 86 136.23 7.33 -31.88
CA ALA A 86 135.14 6.38 -32.08
C ALA A 86 134.43 6.07 -30.77
N ALA A 87 135.17 5.82 -29.68
CA ALA A 87 134.62 5.61 -28.34
C ALA A 87 133.83 6.83 -27.84
N ASN A 88 134.38 8.05 -28.00
CA ASN A 88 133.70 9.29 -27.64
C ASN A 88 132.44 9.52 -28.48
N THR A 89 132.48 9.21 -29.77
CA THR A 89 131.30 9.31 -30.66
C THR A 89 130.23 8.30 -30.25
N ASN A 90 130.63 7.07 -29.93
CA ASN A 90 129.72 6.02 -29.49
C ASN A 90 129.10 6.34 -28.13
N ALA A 91 129.87 6.84 -27.17
CA ALA A 91 129.37 7.28 -25.86
C ALA A 91 128.30 8.38 -26.01
N ARG A 92 128.56 9.39 -26.87
CA ARG A 92 127.57 10.43 -27.17
C ARG A 92 126.32 9.88 -27.86
N ASN A 93 126.46 8.88 -28.74
CA ASN A 93 125.31 8.25 -29.37
C ASN A 93 124.47 7.46 -28.36
N TYR A 94 125.09 6.70 -27.46
CA TYR A 94 124.38 5.99 -26.38
C TYR A 94 123.67 6.94 -25.42
N GLU A 95 124.27 8.08 -25.08
CA GLU A 95 123.63 9.09 -24.23
C GLU A 95 122.36 9.64 -24.90
N ARG A 96 122.44 10.01 -26.19
CA ARG A 96 121.27 10.46 -26.96
C ARG A 96 120.20 9.37 -27.08
N GLU A 97 120.58 8.12 -27.26
CA GLU A 97 119.63 7.01 -27.27
C GLU A 97 118.99 6.79 -25.90
N ALA A 98 119.74 6.92 -24.81
CA ALA A 98 119.22 6.87 -23.46
C ALA A 98 118.22 8.00 -23.20
N ASP A 99 118.50 9.22 -23.65
CA ASP A 99 117.58 10.36 -23.54
C ASP A 99 116.31 10.14 -24.36
N ARG A 100 116.43 9.69 -25.62
CA ARG A 100 115.27 9.29 -26.44
C ARG A 100 114.44 8.20 -25.77
N ASN A 101 115.10 7.20 -25.19
CA ASN A 101 114.41 6.12 -24.47
C ASN A 101 113.69 6.64 -23.22
N ARG A 102 114.29 7.58 -22.47
CA ARG A 102 113.64 8.24 -21.33
C ARG A 102 112.42 9.05 -21.77
N GLU A 103 112.51 9.80 -22.86
CA GLU A 103 111.39 10.54 -23.44
C GLU A 103 110.26 9.61 -23.87
N LEU A 104 110.57 8.52 -24.59
CA LEU A 104 109.60 7.51 -24.99
C LEU A 104 108.92 6.85 -23.78
N LEU A 105 109.68 6.49 -22.76
CA LEU A 105 109.12 5.93 -21.51
C LEU A 105 108.19 6.92 -20.81
N THR A 106 108.55 8.21 -20.78
CA THR A 106 107.70 9.26 -20.20
C THR A 106 106.41 9.41 -20.99
N ARG A 107 106.50 9.35 -22.32
CA ARG A 107 105.33 9.43 -23.20
C ARG A 107 104.43 8.20 -23.08
N ILE A 108 104.99 7.00 -22.93
CA ILE A 108 104.24 5.77 -22.65
C ILE A 108 103.48 5.90 -21.33
N LYS A 109 104.13 6.37 -20.27
CA LYS A 109 103.48 6.60 -18.97
C LYS A 109 102.32 7.59 -19.08
N GLN A 110 102.50 8.71 -19.77
CA GLN A 110 101.43 9.69 -20.00
C GLN A 110 100.25 9.09 -20.78
N TYR A 111 100.51 8.22 -21.77
CA TYR A 111 99.44 7.53 -22.48
C TYR A 111 98.71 6.52 -21.60
N GLN A 112 99.44 5.77 -20.76
CA GLN A 112 98.85 4.85 -19.79
C GLN A 112 97.97 5.58 -18.76
N GLU A 113 98.45 6.71 -18.22
CA GLU A 113 97.67 7.55 -17.30
C GLU A 113 96.38 8.04 -17.97
N ARG A 114 96.46 8.55 -19.21
CA ARG A 114 95.28 8.98 -19.98
C ARG A 114 94.30 7.85 -20.27
N GLU A 115 94.80 6.65 -20.55
CA GLU A 115 93.98 5.46 -20.76
C GLU A 115 93.24 5.08 -19.46
N THR A 116 93.94 5.07 -18.32
CA THR A 116 93.31 4.81 -17.02
C THR A 116 92.27 5.88 -16.64
N ASP A 117 92.54 7.15 -16.91
CA ASP A 117 91.58 8.24 -16.69
C ASP A 117 90.33 8.09 -17.59
N ALA A 118 90.53 7.70 -18.85
CA ALA A 118 89.42 7.46 -19.78
C ALA A 118 88.59 6.23 -19.36
N GLU A 119 89.24 5.14 -18.92
CA GLU A 119 88.56 3.97 -18.37
C GLU A 119 87.76 4.29 -17.11
N ASN A 120 88.32 5.09 -16.20
CA ASN A 120 87.64 5.51 -14.98
C ASN A 120 86.41 6.36 -15.30
N LYS A 121 86.54 7.33 -16.22
CA LYS A 121 85.40 8.13 -16.70
C LYS A 121 84.33 7.25 -17.36
N LEU A 122 84.72 6.25 -18.14
CA LEU A 122 83.78 5.31 -18.75
C LEU A 122 83.04 4.49 -17.69
N LYS A 123 83.75 4.00 -16.66
CA LYS A 123 83.15 3.28 -15.52
C LYS A 123 82.13 4.14 -14.77
N GLU A 124 82.49 5.38 -14.43
CA GLU A 124 81.57 6.33 -13.80
C GLU A 124 80.32 6.57 -14.65
N GLN A 125 80.48 6.76 -15.96
CA GLN A 125 79.33 6.93 -16.87
C GLN A 125 78.45 5.68 -16.94
N MET A 126 79.03 4.48 -16.95
CA MET A 126 78.27 3.22 -16.90
C MET A 126 77.49 3.08 -15.60
N GLU A 127 78.08 3.44 -14.45
CA GLU A 127 77.40 3.42 -13.15
C GLU A 127 76.26 4.44 -13.07
N MET A 128 76.49 5.66 -13.56
CA MET A 128 75.45 6.69 -13.65
C MET A 128 74.29 6.23 -14.54
N ASN A 129 74.58 5.68 -15.73
CA ASN A 129 73.56 5.14 -16.63
C ASN A 129 72.77 4.00 -15.96
N LYS A 130 73.45 3.09 -15.25
CA LYS A 130 72.80 2.01 -14.49
C LYS A 130 71.89 2.56 -13.39
N CYS A 131 72.29 3.61 -12.68
CA CYS A 131 71.47 4.29 -11.68
C CYS A 131 70.24 4.96 -12.31
N TYR A 132 70.40 5.67 -13.43
CA TYR A 132 69.28 6.28 -14.16
C TYR A 132 68.30 5.23 -14.67
N LYS A 133 68.79 4.12 -15.23
CA LYS A 133 67.95 3.02 -15.68
C LYS A 133 67.11 2.45 -14.54
N LYS A 134 67.73 2.17 -13.38
CA LYS A 134 67.00 1.70 -12.19
C LYS A 134 65.96 2.72 -11.73
N SER A 135 66.31 4.02 -11.70
CA SER A 135 65.37 5.08 -11.32
C SER A 135 64.17 5.13 -12.28
N MET A 136 64.41 5.09 -13.59
CA MET A 136 63.35 5.05 -14.61
C MET A 136 62.47 3.81 -14.47
N GLU A 137 63.05 2.62 -14.24
CA GLU A 137 62.29 1.39 -13.99
C GLU A 137 61.39 1.51 -12.75
N THR A 138 61.90 2.10 -11.66
CA THR A 138 61.08 2.32 -10.44
C THR A 138 59.95 3.31 -10.67
N MET A 139 60.18 4.38 -11.45
CA MET A 139 59.14 5.36 -11.80
C MET A 139 58.11 4.75 -12.73
N SER A 140 58.53 3.95 -13.72
CA SER A 140 57.63 3.22 -14.62
C SER A 140 56.73 2.24 -13.85
N LYS A 141 57.27 1.51 -12.88
CA LYS A 141 56.47 0.61 -12.01
C LYS A 141 55.44 1.39 -11.19
N LYS A 142 55.85 2.51 -10.58
CA LYS A 142 54.92 3.38 -9.83
C LYS A 142 53.82 3.95 -10.72
N LEU A 143 54.14 4.32 -11.96
CA LEU A 143 53.16 4.79 -12.92
C LEU A 143 52.13 3.70 -13.24
N GLN A 144 52.60 2.49 -13.54
CA GLN A 144 51.74 1.34 -13.81
C GLN A 144 50.82 0.99 -12.62
N GLU A 145 51.33 1.06 -11.39
CA GLU A 145 50.50 0.88 -10.18
C GLU A 145 49.42 1.96 -10.05
N LYS A 146 49.73 3.21 -10.41
CA LYS A 146 48.75 4.31 -10.40
C LYS A 146 47.70 4.13 -11.50
N GLU A 147 48.09 3.67 -12.67
CA GLU A 147 47.18 3.34 -13.77
C GLU A 147 46.23 2.19 -13.40
N SER A 148 46.74 1.12 -12.75
CA SER A 148 45.90 0.01 -12.25
C SER A 148 44.87 0.51 -11.23
N LYS A 149 45.30 1.30 -10.24
CA LYS A 149 44.39 1.87 -9.23
C LYS A 149 43.35 2.81 -9.84
N LEU A 150 43.74 3.56 -10.87
CA LEU A 150 42.82 4.42 -11.61
C LEU A 150 41.78 3.59 -12.39
N ALA A 151 42.21 2.48 -13.02
CA ALA A 151 41.30 1.56 -13.70
C ALA A 151 40.29 0.93 -12.73
N GLU A 152 40.76 0.43 -11.57
CA GLU A 152 39.91 -0.08 -10.49
C GLU A 152 38.90 0.99 -10.02
N ALA A 153 39.36 2.22 -9.78
CA ALA A 153 38.49 3.31 -9.39
C ALA A 153 37.41 3.60 -10.46
N ASN A 154 37.78 3.61 -11.75
CA ASN A 154 36.82 3.80 -12.83
C ASN A 154 35.79 2.67 -12.95
N GLU A 155 36.20 1.43 -12.70
CA GLU A 155 35.28 0.28 -12.63
C GLU A 155 34.29 0.45 -11.49
N THR A 156 34.76 0.80 -10.27
CA THR A 156 33.87 1.06 -9.14
C THR A 156 32.89 2.20 -9.42
N ILE A 157 33.34 3.28 -10.07
CA ILE A 157 32.46 4.38 -10.50
C ILE A 157 31.39 3.88 -11.46
N THR A 158 31.75 3.01 -12.41
CA THR A 158 30.81 2.43 -13.38
C THR A 158 29.76 1.58 -12.70
N VAL A 159 30.17 0.72 -11.76
CA VAL A 159 29.25 -0.10 -10.94
C VAL A 159 28.33 0.79 -10.10
N LEU A 160 28.86 1.83 -9.46
CA LEU A 160 28.06 2.77 -8.66
C LEU A 160 27.06 3.55 -9.50
N LYS A 161 27.43 4.00 -10.71
CA LYS A 161 26.51 4.62 -11.67
C LYS A 161 25.37 3.67 -12.07
N GLY A 162 25.68 2.39 -12.27
CA GLY A 162 24.69 1.34 -12.51
C GLY A 162 23.69 1.23 -11.36
N LYS A 163 24.18 1.07 -10.12
CA LYS A 163 23.33 1.01 -8.91
C LYS A 163 22.47 2.25 -8.71
N ILE A 164 23.01 3.45 -8.99
CA ILE A 164 22.23 4.70 -8.93
C ILE A 164 21.07 4.66 -9.93
N SER A 165 21.31 4.20 -11.15
CA SER A 165 20.28 4.09 -12.18
C SER A 165 19.20 3.07 -11.81
N GLU A 166 19.60 1.92 -11.25
CA GLU A 166 18.66 0.90 -10.73
C GLU A 166 17.79 1.44 -9.59
N LEU A 167 18.41 2.14 -8.63
CA LEU A 167 17.69 2.76 -7.52
C LEU A 167 16.74 3.87 -7.99
N GLN A 168 17.15 4.68 -8.98
CA GLN A 168 16.29 5.68 -9.59
C GLN A 168 15.07 5.05 -10.27
N TRP A 169 15.27 3.95 -11.00
CA TRP A 169 14.18 3.22 -11.64
C TRP A 169 13.22 2.58 -10.61
N SER A 170 13.78 1.95 -9.56
CA SER A 170 13.00 1.39 -8.46
C SER A 170 12.17 2.45 -7.74
N LYS A 171 12.77 3.62 -7.45
CA LYS A 171 12.07 4.76 -6.85
C LYS A 171 10.94 5.25 -7.74
N MET A 172 11.18 5.43 -9.03
CA MET A 172 10.14 5.88 -9.98
C MET A 172 8.97 4.88 -10.02
N ASN A 173 9.25 3.58 -10.01
CA ASN A 173 8.22 2.55 -9.98
C ASN A 173 7.40 2.58 -8.67
N GLN A 174 8.07 2.79 -7.53
CA GLN A 174 7.40 2.97 -6.23
C GLN A 174 6.53 4.24 -6.21
N GLU A 175 7.01 5.37 -6.73
CA GLU A 175 6.24 6.61 -6.85
C GLU A 175 4.99 6.41 -7.72
N MET A 176 5.13 5.72 -8.87
CA MET A 176 3.98 5.38 -9.71
C MET A 176 2.96 4.50 -8.97
N GLN A 177 3.41 3.49 -8.23
CA GLN A 177 2.55 2.65 -7.43
C GLN A 177 1.82 3.44 -6.33
N MET A 178 2.51 4.35 -5.65
CA MET A 178 1.91 5.23 -4.65
C MET A 178 0.84 6.14 -5.25
N THR A 179 1.11 6.77 -6.39
CA THR A 179 0.10 7.61 -7.07
C THR A 179 -1.13 6.83 -7.50
N SER A 180 -0.96 5.58 -7.96
CA SER A 180 -2.07 4.68 -8.28
C SER A 180 -2.88 4.34 -7.02
N GLN A 181 -2.22 3.97 -5.92
CA GLN A 181 -2.89 3.68 -4.65
C GLN A 181 -3.62 4.89 -4.07
N ASP A 182 -3.04 6.09 -4.15
CA ASP A 182 -3.70 7.33 -3.73
C ASP A 182 -4.95 7.63 -4.56
N SER A 183 -4.90 7.38 -5.89
CA SER A 183 -6.08 7.52 -6.75
C SER A 183 -7.18 6.52 -6.39
N GLN A 184 -6.84 5.26 -6.10
CA GLN A 184 -7.79 4.25 -5.65
C GLN A 184 -8.40 4.59 -4.29
N LYS A 185 -7.59 5.10 -3.36
CA LYS A 185 -8.06 5.57 -2.06
C LYS A 185 -9.06 6.72 -2.23
N GLN A 186 -8.75 7.69 -3.09
CA GLN A 186 -9.64 8.80 -3.39
C GLN A 186 -10.98 8.32 -3.98
N GLU A 187 -10.95 7.41 -4.95
CA GLU A 187 -12.15 6.81 -5.52
C GLU A 187 -13.00 6.09 -4.46
N LEU A 188 -12.37 5.31 -3.59
CA LEU A 188 -13.08 4.61 -2.50
C LEU A 188 -13.69 5.58 -1.48
N MET A 189 -13.01 6.68 -1.17
CA MET A 189 -13.59 7.73 -0.31
C MET A 189 -14.82 8.37 -0.96
N GLU A 190 -14.74 8.69 -2.26
CA GLU A 190 -15.88 9.25 -3.00
C GLU A 190 -17.05 8.26 -3.06
N GLN A 191 -16.78 6.97 -3.24
CA GLN A 191 -17.81 5.92 -3.17
C GLN A 191 -18.46 5.85 -1.78
N LEU A 192 -17.66 5.93 -0.71
CA LEU A 192 -18.17 5.95 0.67
C LEU A 192 -19.07 7.16 0.93
N ASP A 193 -18.65 8.35 0.49
CA ASP A 193 -19.43 9.59 0.62
C ASP A 193 -20.77 9.51 -0.11
N VAL A 194 -20.79 8.91 -1.30
CA VAL A 194 -22.04 8.68 -2.05
C VAL A 194 -22.96 7.73 -1.28
N GLN A 195 -22.44 6.66 -0.68
CA GLN A 195 -23.25 5.73 0.11
C GLN A 195 -23.78 6.38 1.40
N HIS A 196 -22.97 7.17 2.09
CA HIS A 196 -23.42 7.94 3.25
C HIS A 196 -24.54 8.92 2.90
N LYS A 197 -24.45 9.64 1.77
CA LYS A 197 -25.53 10.52 1.29
C LYS A 197 -26.82 9.74 1.02
N LYS A 198 -26.74 8.61 0.31
CA LYS A 198 -27.91 7.74 0.05
C LYS A 198 -28.56 7.23 1.34
N TRP A 199 -27.75 6.81 2.30
CA TRP A 199 -28.22 6.37 3.60
C TRP A 199 -28.92 7.51 4.35
N GLN A 200 -28.34 8.71 4.35
CA GLN A 200 -28.93 9.89 4.98
C GLN A 200 -30.27 10.27 4.32
N GLU A 201 -30.36 10.26 2.99
CA GLU A 201 -31.59 10.48 2.24
C GLU A 201 -32.66 9.43 2.59
N ALA A 202 -32.29 8.15 2.67
CA ALA A 202 -33.21 7.08 3.08
C ALA A 202 -33.70 7.28 4.53
N CYS A 203 -32.83 7.69 5.45
CA CYS A 203 -33.22 8.03 6.82
C CYS A 203 -34.22 9.19 6.86
N GLN A 204 -34.01 10.25 6.06
CA GLN A 204 -34.95 11.37 5.96
C GLN A 204 -36.30 10.92 5.39
N GLN A 205 -36.31 10.05 4.38
CA GLN A 205 -37.55 9.47 3.83
C GLN A 205 -38.32 8.66 4.87
N ILE A 206 -37.63 7.85 5.67
CA ILE A 206 -38.26 7.09 6.77
C ILE A 206 -38.89 8.03 7.79
N GLN A 207 -38.20 9.10 8.18
CA GLN A 207 -38.74 10.11 9.12
C GLN A 207 -39.99 10.80 8.56
N MET A 208 -39.98 11.18 7.27
CA MET A 208 -41.15 11.76 6.63
C MET A 208 -42.33 10.78 6.58
N LEU A 209 -42.08 9.50 6.27
CA LEU A 209 -43.12 8.47 6.26
C LEU A 209 -43.71 8.26 7.66
N GLN A 210 -42.88 8.24 8.71
CA GLN A 210 -43.34 8.14 10.09
C GLN A 210 -44.22 9.34 10.50
N ALA A 211 -43.83 10.57 10.14
CA ALA A 211 -44.62 11.76 10.39
C ALA A 211 -45.96 11.75 9.64
N ASN A 212 -45.96 11.31 8.38
CA ASN A 212 -47.19 11.15 7.61
C ASN A 212 -48.09 10.06 8.22
N GLN A 213 -47.52 8.96 8.71
CA GLN A 213 -48.26 7.92 9.39
C GLN A 213 -48.92 8.42 10.68
N SER A 214 -48.24 9.26 11.47
CA SER A 214 -48.86 9.87 12.66
C SER A 214 -50.02 10.78 12.28
N HIS A 215 -49.89 11.58 11.22
CA HIS A 215 -50.98 12.42 10.73
C HIS A 215 -52.17 11.60 10.20
N LEU A 216 -51.91 10.49 9.51
CA LEU A 216 -52.97 9.58 9.08
C LEU A 216 -53.71 8.97 10.27
N ALA A 217 -53.00 8.55 11.32
CA ALA A 217 -53.63 8.04 12.54
C ALA A 217 -54.50 9.11 13.24
N GLU A 218 -54.05 10.37 13.27
CA GLU A 218 -54.85 11.50 13.77
C GLU A 218 -56.13 11.72 12.93
N TYR A 219 -56.02 11.68 11.60
CA TYR A 219 -57.18 11.81 10.71
C TYR A 219 -58.14 10.62 10.84
N GLU A 220 -57.64 9.39 10.93
CA GLU A 220 -58.48 8.21 11.16
C GLU A 220 -59.24 8.32 12.48
N GLN A 221 -58.59 8.77 13.56
CA GLN A 221 -59.28 9.00 14.83
C GLN A 221 -60.35 10.07 14.69
N LYS A 222 -60.04 11.18 14.02
CA LYS A 222 -61.02 12.26 13.77
C LYS A 222 -62.21 11.80 12.93
N ILE A 223 -61.98 10.94 11.93
CA ILE A 223 -63.06 10.34 11.14
C ILE A 223 -63.96 9.49 12.03
N LYS A 224 -63.38 8.59 12.85
CA LYS A 224 -64.15 7.76 13.80
C LYS A 224 -64.98 8.62 14.76
N ASP A 225 -64.41 9.70 15.28
CA ASP A 225 -65.14 10.62 16.17
C ASP A 225 -66.30 11.31 15.45
N LEU A 226 -66.13 11.68 14.18
CA LEU A 226 -67.20 12.29 13.36
C LEU A 226 -68.28 11.28 12.98
N GLU A 227 -67.91 10.05 12.63
CA GLU A 227 -68.84 8.95 12.35
C GLU A 227 -69.70 8.62 13.58
N GLN A 228 -69.11 8.57 14.78
CA GLN A 228 -69.85 8.40 16.02
C GLN A 228 -70.85 9.55 16.26
N LYS A 229 -70.42 10.80 16.06
CA LYS A 229 -71.33 11.97 16.16
C LYS A 229 -72.48 11.89 15.16
N LEU A 230 -72.21 11.50 13.92
CA LEU A 230 -73.24 11.31 12.90
C LEU A 230 -74.24 10.23 13.31
N PHE A 231 -73.77 9.08 13.79
CA PHE A 231 -74.64 8.01 14.28
C PHE A 231 -75.60 8.50 15.38
N PHE A 232 -75.11 9.27 16.36
CA PHE A 232 -75.97 9.84 17.39
C PHE A 232 -77.00 10.84 16.82
N LEU A 233 -76.59 11.70 15.90
CA LEU A 233 -77.50 12.65 15.25
C LEU A 233 -78.58 11.94 14.41
N GLU A 234 -78.23 10.87 13.70
CA GLU A 234 -79.18 10.05 12.95
C GLU A 234 -80.18 9.35 13.88
N HIS A 235 -79.71 8.81 15.00
CA HIS A 235 -80.55 8.19 16.01
C HIS A 235 -81.50 9.22 16.67
N ASP A 236 -80.98 10.39 17.05
CA ASP A 236 -81.79 11.47 17.60
C ASP A 236 -82.83 11.95 16.58
N ALA A 237 -82.46 12.06 15.31
CA ALA A 237 -83.39 12.40 14.23
C ALA A 237 -84.50 11.33 14.07
N LEU A 238 -84.18 10.05 14.24
CA LEU A 238 -85.16 8.96 14.23
C LEU A 238 -86.13 9.06 15.42
N ILE A 239 -85.63 9.33 16.63
CA ILE A 239 -86.47 9.57 17.81
C ILE A 239 -87.40 10.74 17.56
N VAL A 240 -86.87 11.88 17.09
CA VAL A 240 -87.68 13.07 16.80
C VAL A 240 -88.76 12.76 15.75
N LYS A 241 -88.45 11.97 14.71
CA LYS A 241 -89.42 11.52 13.72
C LYS A 241 -90.52 10.68 14.35
N ASN A 242 -90.18 9.71 15.20
CA ASN A 242 -91.14 8.86 15.92
C ASN A 242 -92.02 9.69 16.87
N MET A 243 -91.41 10.58 17.66
CA MET A 243 -92.14 11.50 18.54
C MET A 243 -93.10 12.39 17.74
N LYS A 244 -92.67 12.90 16.58
CA LYS A 244 -93.53 13.68 15.68
C LYS A 244 -94.71 12.87 15.16
N THR A 245 -94.52 11.58 14.83
CA THR A 245 -95.63 10.72 14.40
C THR A 245 -96.62 10.42 15.53
N GLU A 246 -96.15 10.22 16.77
CA GLU A 246 -97.04 10.04 17.93
C GLU A 246 -97.78 11.34 18.27
N LEU A 247 -97.09 12.49 18.24
CA LEU A 247 -97.72 13.81 18.38
C LEU A 247 -98.79 14.05 17.30
N ALA A 248 -98.56 13.60 16.06
CA ALA A 248 -99.56 13.71 15.00
C ALA A 248 -100.81 12.82 15.22
N ARG A 249 -100.69 11.72 16.00
CA ARG A 249 -101.81 10.85 16.38
C ARG A 249 -102.60 11.38 17.58
N LEU A 250 -101.98 12.21 18.42
CA LEU A 250 -102.57 12.75 19.65
C LEU A 250 -103.95 13.43 19.44
N PRO A 251 -104.18 14.28 18.41
CA PRO A 251 -105.50 14.89 18.20
C PRO A 251 -106.60 13.88 17.87
N LYS A 252 -106.24 12.71 17.32
CA LYS A 252 -107.20 11.62 17.06
C LYS A 252 -107.55 10.90 18.37
N MET A 253 -106.55 10.55 19.17
CA MET A 253 -106.73 9.97 20.51
C MET A 253 -107.55 10.91 21.43
N GLU A 254 -107.28 12.22 21.40
CA GLU A 254 -108.06 13.22 22.15
C GLU A 254 -109.52 13.31 21.72
N ARG A 255 -109.82 13.04 20.44
CA ARG A 255 -111.20 12.95 19.92
C ARG A 255 -111.87 11.68 20.41
N GLU A 256 -111.20 10.54 20.33
CA GLU A 256 -111.70 9.25 20.84
C GLU A 256 -111.97 9.32 22.36
N LEU A 257 -111.08 9.95 23.13
CA LEU A 257 -111.26 10.13 24.57
C LEU A 257 -112.43 11.09 24.91
N ARG A 258 -112.68 12.11 24.08
CA ARG A 258 -113.88 12.95 24.19
C ARG A 258 -115.15 12.17 23.91
N GLN A 259 -115.18 11.39 22.83
CA GLN A 259 -116.31 10.51 22.50
C GLN A 259 -116.62 9.54 23.64
N LEU A 260 -115.62 8.85 24.17
CA LEU A 260 -115.81 7.94 25.32
C LEU A 260 -116.31 8.65 26.58
N LYS A 261 -115.92 9.91 26.80
CA LYS A 261 -116.44 10.72 27.92
C LYS A 261 -117.91 11.11 27.70
N GLU A 262 -118.27 11.49 26.47
CA GLU A 262 -119.65 11.80 26.08
C GLU A 262 -120.54 10.56 26.19
N GLU A 263 -120.09 9.41 25.70
CA GLU A 263 -120.77 8.12 25.84
C GLU A 263 -120.97 7.73 27.31
N ASN A 264 -119.96 7.90 28.17
CA ASN A 264 -120.10 7.65 29.61
C ASN A 264 -121.07 8.61 30.32
N ALA A 265 -121.12 9.87 29.88
CA ALA A 265 -122.11 10.82 30.39
C ALA A 265 -123.52 10.39 29.99
N TYR A 266 -123.71 10.02 28.73
CA TYR A 266 -124.96 9.47 28.22
C TYR A 266 -125.39 8.18 28.95
N PHE A 267 -124.48 7.25 29.19
CA PHE A 267 -124.78 6.03 29.96
C PHE A 267 -125.18 6.32 31.41
N ARG A 268 -124.58 7.34 32.05
CA ARG A 268 -124.99 7.77 33.39
C ARG A 268 -126.40 8.37 33.38
N GLU A 269 -126.68 9.25 32.43
CA GLU A 269 -128.02 9.84 32.25
C GLU A 269 -129.08 8.77 31.95
N MET A 270 -128.79 7.80 31.08
CA MET A 270 -129.67 6.67 30.81
C MET A 270 -129.91 5.77 32.03
N LYS A 271 -128.90 5.63 32.90
CA LYS A 271 -129.04 4.89 34.15
C LYS A 271 -129.92 5.64 35.15
N GLU A 272 -129.79 6.95 35.27
CA GLU A 272 -130.65 7.81 36.10
C GLU A 272 -132.10 7.80 35.59
N ASN A 273 -132.32 7.93 34.28
CA ASN A 273 -133.66 7.85 33.67
C ASN A 273 -134.32 6.48 33.88
N ASN A 274 -133.57 5.38 33.76
CA ASN A 274 -134.09 4.04 34.11
C ASN A 274 -134.42 3.93 35.61
N GLY A 275 -133.66 4.60 36.48
CA GLY A 275 -133.97 4.71 37.90
C GLY A 275 -135.32 5.38 38.13
N LEU A 276 -135.58 6.52 37.48
CA LEU A 276 -136.85 7.24 37.56
C LEU A 276 -138.03 6.40 37.04
N LEU A 277 -137.87 5.73 35.89
CA LEU A 277 -138.88 4.80 35.35
C LEU A 277 -139.19 3.64 36.31
N LYS A 278 -138.16 3.09 36.97
CA LYS A 278 -138.35 2.02 37.94
C LYS A 278 -139.15 2.49 39.15
N GLU A 279 -138.88 3.69 39.66
CA GLU A 279 -139.65 4.30 40.75
C GLU A 279 -141.13 4.51 40.37
N GLU A 280 -141.44 4.94 39.14
CA GLU A 280 -142.81 5.06 38.66
C GLU A 280 -143.54 3.71 38.61
N VAL A 281 -142.88 2.66 38.09
CA VAL A 281 -143.44 1.31 38.00
C VAL A 281 -143.73 0.74 39.39
N GLU A 282 -142.81 0.87 40.34
CA GLU A 282 -143.00 0.45 41.73
C GLU A 282 -144.13 1.25 42.41
N GLY A 283 -144.31 2.53 42.02
CA GLY A 283 -145.43 3.37 42.45
C GLY A 283 -146.79 2.90 41.94
N LEU A 284 -146.86 2.47 40.68
CA LEU A 284 -148.07 1.90 40.07
C LEU A 284 -148.41 0.53 40.65
N GLN A 285 -147.43 -0.35 40.86
CA GLN A 285 -147.63 -1.66 41.49
C GLN A 285 -148.26 -1.54 42.90
N ARG A 286 -147.74 -0.64 43.74
CA ARG A 286 -148.32 -0.38 45.08
C ARG A 286 -149.74 0.19 45.06
N LYS A 287 -150.17 0.82 43.96
CA LYS A 287 -151.57 1.25 43.79
C LYS A 287 -152.45 0.06 43.38
N LEU A 288 -151.96 -0.81 42.51
CA LEU A 288 -152.67 -2.01 42.07
C LEU A 288 -152.95 -2.97 43.25
N GLU A 289 -151.94 -3.27 44.06
CA GLU A 289 -152.10 -4.14 45.26
C GLU A 289 -153.17 -3.61 46.22
N ARG A 290 -153.30 -2.28 46.35
CA ARG A 290 -154.34 -1.66 47.17
C ARG A 290 -155.73 -1.85 46.57
N TYR A 291 -155.87 -1.75 45.25
CA TYR A 291 -157.13 -2.01 44.54
C TYR A 291 -157.57 -3.48 44.69
N GLU A 292 -156.65 -4.43 44.51
CA GLU A 292 -156.92 -5.86 44.65
C GLU A 292 -157.42 -6.22 46.06
N LYS A 293 -156.85 -5.60 47.10
CA LYS A 293 -157.26 -5.83 48.49
C LYS A 293 -158.69 -5.37 48.80
N VAL A 294 -159.13 -4.25 48.21
CA VAL A 294 -160.51 -3.76 48.34
C VAL A 294 -161.47 -4.66 47.56
N GLN A 295 -161.07 -5.12 46.39
CA GLN A 295 -161.89 -6.03 45.59
C GLN A 295 -162.12 -7.37 46.31
N ALA A 296 -161.10 -7.91 46.97
CA ALA A 296 -161.23 -9.13 47.77
C ALA A 296 -162.23 -8.99 48.95
N GLN A 297 -162.29 -7.80 49.58
CA GLN A 297 -163.23 -7.50 50.66
C GLN A 297 -164.68 -7.41 50.19
N LEU A 298 -164.91 -6.93 48.96
CA LEU A 298 -166.27 -6.83 48.39
C LEU A 298 -166.88 -8.22 48.16
N VAL A 299 -166.11 -9.15 47.59
CA VAL A 299 -166.54 -10.54 47.32
C VAL A 299 -166.92 -11.27 48.61
N THR A 300 -166.26 -10.96 49.73
CA THR A 300 -166.57 -11.60 51.02
C THR A 300 -167.94 -11.21 51.56
N VAL A 301 -168.32 -9.93 51.38
CA VAL A 301 -169.62 -9.41 51.82
C VAL A 301 -170.76 -9.92 50.94
N GLU A 302 -170.53 -10.08 49.63
CA GLU A 302 -171.52 -10.64 48.70
C GLU A 302 -171.92 -12.08 49.07
N LEU A 303 -170.95 -12.91 49.46
CA LEU A 303 -171.16 -14.30 49.89
C LEU A 303 -171.99 -14.44 51.20
N GLU A 304 -171.89 -13.48 52.11
CA GLU A 304 -172.70 -13.50 53.35
C GLU A 304 -174.17 -13.17 53.10
N ASN A 305 -174.45 -12.31 52.12
CA ASN A 305 -175.81 -11.91 51.76
C ASN A 305 -176.61 -13.06 51.12
N GLU A 306 -175.97 -13.85 50.24
CA GLU A 306 -176.59 -15.04 49.63
C GLU A 306 -176.99 -16.10 50.68
N LYS A 307 -176.17 -16.30 51.73
CA LYS A 307 -176.47 -17.26 52.82
C LYS A 307 -177.71 -16.88 53.62
N LEU A 308 -177.91 -15.59 53.89
CA LEU A 308 -179.06 -15.10 54.65
C LEU A 308 -180.36 -15.21 53.84
N LEU A 309 -180.29 -14.91 52.53
CA LEU A 309 -181.40 -15.10 51.59
C LEU A 309 -181.86 -16.56 51.51
N GLY A 310 -180.94 -17.53 51.58
CA GLY A 310 -181.27 -18.95 51.59
C GLY A 310 -182.11 -19.39 52.79
N LYS A 311 -181.85 -18.85 53.98
CA LYS A 311 -182.58 -19.18 55.22
C LYS A 311 -184.00 -18.65 55.26
N LEU A 312 -184.28 -17.53 54.58
CA LEU A 312 -185.62 -16.94 54.54
C LEU A 312 -186.58 -17.84 53.72
N LYS A 313 -186.14 -18.31 52.56
CA LYS A 313 -186.94 -19.16 51.64
C LYS A 313 -187.34 -20.51 52.24
N SER A 314 -186.59 -21.05 53.20
CA SER A 314 -186.95 -22.31 53.87
C SER A 314 -188.16 -22.17 54.79
N TRP A 315 -188.41 -20.98 55.36
CA TRP A 315 -189.56 -20.76 56.23
C TRP A 315 -190.87 -20.58 55.46
N GLU A 316 -190.82 -19.99 54.26
CA GLU A 316 -192.00 -19.82 53.40
C GLU A 316 -192.61 -21.15 52.93
N LYS A 317 -191.83 -22.23 52.86
CA LYS A 317 -192.32 -23.55 52.42
C LYS A 317 -193.23 -24.27 53.43
N VAL A 318 -193.15 -23.91 54.71
CA VAL A 318 -193.93 -24.56 55.79
C VAL A 318 -195.43 -24.16 55.73
N ASP A 319 -195.74 -23.00 55.18
CA ASP A 319 -197.10 -22.51 54.92
C ASP A 319 -197.86 -23.42 53.91
N GLN A 320 -197.13 -23.95 52.92
CA GLN A 320 -197.75 -24.69 51.80
C GLN A 320 -198.08 -26.15 52.13
N SER A 321 -197.39 -26.78 53.08
CA SER A 321 -197.53 -28.23 53.32
C SER A 321 -198.65 -28.63 54.28
N THR A 322 -199.16 -27.69 55.08
CA THR A 322 -199.84 -28.05 56.34
C THR A 322 -201.28 -27.55 56.44
N GLY A 323 -201.77 -26.76 55.47
CA GLY A 323 -203.16 -26.25 55.44
C GLY A 323 -203.56 -25.37 56.64
N LEU A 324 -202.57 -24.99 57.45
CA LEU A 324 -202.67 -24.18 58.67
C LEU A 324 -201.82 -22.93 58.43
N ASN A 325 -202.39 -21.73 58.62
CA ASN A 325 -201.75 -20.46 58.27
C ASN A 325 -200.62 -20.12 59.27
N ILE A 326 -199.39 -20.58 59.00
CA ILE A 326 -198.21 -20.48 59.89
C ILE A 326 -197.01 -19.94 59.09
N ARG A 327 -196.68 -18.65 59.24
CA ARG A 327 -195.60 -17.98 58.46
C ARG A 327 -194.40 -17.53 59.28
N THR A 328 -194.49 -17.57 60.60
CA THR A 328 -193.37 -17.30 61.49
C THR A 328 -193.35 -18.28 62.67
N PRO A 329 -192.18 -18.50 63.30
CA PRO A 329 -192.08 -19.38 64.48
C PRO A 329 -193.08 -19.02 65.59
N ASP A 330 -193.42 -17.73 65.73
CA ASP A 330 -194.41 -17.25 66.70
C ASP A 330 -195.86 -17.66 66.37
N ASP A 331 -196.19 -17.92 65.10
CA ASP A 331 -197.53 -18.33 64.67
C ASP A 331 -197.82 -19.81 65.01
N LEU A 332 -196.77 -20.64 65.03
CA LEU A 332 -196.84 -22.04 65.45
C LEU A 332 -197.19 -22.14 66.94
N SER A 333 -196.59 -21.28 67.76
CA SER A 333 -196.87 -21.21 69.20
C SER A 333 -198.33 -20.82 69.51
N ARG A 334 -198.98 -19.98 68.68
CA ARG A 334 -200.37 -19.57 68.92
C ARG A 334 -201.41 -20.68 68.66
N GLN A 335 -201.19 -21.55 67.67
CA GLN A 335 -202.12 -22.66 67.39
C GLN A 335 -202.10 -23.75 68.46
N ILE A 336 -200.93 -23.99 69.07
CA ILE A 336 -200.78 -24.97 70.14
C ILE A 336 -201.60 -24.56 71.37
N VAL A 337 -201.61 -23.26 71.71
CA VAL A 337 -202.39 -22.73 72.84
C VAL A 337 -203.91 -22.87 72.61
N ALA A 338 -204.39 -22.64 71.38
CA ALA A 338 -205.81 -22.77 71.04
C ALA A 338 -206.33 -24.22 71.12
N LEU A 339 -205.49 -25.20 70.78
CA LEU A 339 -205.83 -26.62 70.91
C LEU A 339 -205.93 -27.06 72.38
N GLN A 340 -205.02 -26.59 73.24
CA GLN A 340 -205.02 -26.91 74.66
C GLN A 340 -206.25 -26.35 75.41
N GLN A 341 -206.78 -25.18 74.99
CA GLN A 341 -208.00 -24.62 75.59
C GLN A 341 -209.28 -25.39 75.23
N ARG A 342 -209.36 -25.96 74.02
CA ARG A 342 -210.50 -26.82 73.61
C ARG A 342 -210.56 -28.13 74.39
N GLU A 343 -209.41 -28.68 74.74
CA GLU A 343 -209.31 -29.95 75.46
C GLU A 343 -209.75 -29.83 76.93
N LEU A 344 -209.55 -28.66 77.55
CA LEU A 344 -210.01 -28.36 78.90
C LEU A 344 -211.55 -28.26 78.99
N VAL A 345 -212.19 -27.58 78.03
CA VAL A 345 -213.65 -27.42 77.98
C VAL A 345 -214.38 -28.76 77.80
N LEU A 346 -213.80 -29.68 77.02
CA LEU A 346 -214.36 -31.02 76.82
C LEU A 346 -214.25 -31.93 78.05
N LYS A 347 -213.31 -31.68 78.96
CA LYS A 347 -213.19 -32.43 80.22
C LYS A 347 -214.20 -32.00 81.28
N GLU A 348 -214.66 -30.75 81.26
CA GLU A 348 -215.68 -30.25 82.21
C GLU A 348 -217.11 -30.68 81.86
N GLN A 349 -217.42 -30.94 80.58
CA GLN A 349 -218.78 -31.34 80.15
C GLN A 349 -219.11 -32.83 80.30
N ASN A 350 -218.12 -33.71 80.54
CA ASN A 350 -218.31 -35.16 80.56
C ASN A 350 -218.31 -35.81 81.96
N SER A 351 -218.35 -35.03 83.05
CA SER A 351 -218.33 -35.60 84.43
C SER A 351 -219.52 -35.23 85.32
N SER A 352 -220.66 -34.83 84.75
CA SER A 352 -221.96 -34.82 85.43
C SER A 352 -223.12 -35.29 84.53
N ILE A 353 -223.28 -36.63 84.41
CA ILE A 353 -224.53 -37.43 84.50
C ILE A 353 -224.13 -38.89 84.72
#